data_AF-A0A8J6E9Y0-F1
#
_entry.id   AF-A0A8J6E9Y0-F1
#
_cell.length_a   1.000
_cell.length_b   1.000
_cell.length_c   1.000
_cell.angle_alpha   90.00
_cell.angle_beta   90.00
_cell.angle_gamma   90.00
#
_symmetry.space_group_name_H-M   'P 1'
#
loop_
_entity.id
_entity.type
_entity.pdbx_description
1 polymer ?
#
loop_
_entity_poly.entity_id
_entity_poly.type
_entity_poly.pdbx_seq_one_letter_code
_entity_poly.pdbx_strand_id
1 'polypeptide(L)'
;MESMPLLKPCRAQQSARFWVSVRRGLLIFFWMMFAALTSLAVVFLVRAYEPPPPSVWHQRRVICRNTAPAPQSDVARRIQAASALGCGGLILAQEEVNSLNLRRLVTEGKQYGVSIILEVPILEDYDCHQLQRLKDAARSWLADGASGFYLLGGGKATVIMVMSGDTDGLQLRQFLAITLPGTIILSLNQSQPLPSWLSFLLILRFQTPDLYTGWLQIISDGSSYRALSHWGCSTLLVIIGCYDQSQNVSLRLPHFSASARLLLSTKQQRSPGQVLQDSVQLLPGEAQLLRLTPD
;
A
#
# COMPACT_ATOMS: atom_id res chain seq x y z
N MET A 1 100.52 -17.47 16.15
CA MET A 1 99.18 -18.07 16.35
C MET A 1 98.33 -17.03 17.05
N GLU A 2 97.73 -16.13 16.27
CA GLU A 2 96.82 -15.10 16.78
C GLU A 2 95.41 -15.67 16.84
N SER A 3 94.83 -15.72 18.03
CA SER A 3 93.46 -16.14 18.28
C SER A 3 92.50 -15.07 17.78
N MET A 4 91.83 -15.32 16.66
CA MET A 4 90.74 -14.48 16.17
C MET A 4 89.58 -14.46 17.18
N PRO A 5 89.12 -13.29 17.64
CA PRO A 5 87.99 -13.20 18.54
C PRO A 5 86.70 -13.59 17.80
N LEU A 6 86.09 -14.69 18.26
CA LEU A 6 84.74 -15.13 17.89
C LEU A 6 83.73 -14.01 18.21
N LEU A 7 83.39 -13.21 17.21
CA LEU A 7 82.35 -12.20 17.27
C LEU A 7 81.01 -12.88 17.60
N LYS A 8 80.56 -12.74 18.85
CA LYS A 8 79.27 -13.24 19.33
C LYS A 8 78.13 -12.71 18.45
N PRO A 9 77.34 -13.56 17.79
CA PRO A 9 76.17 -13.15 17.01
C PRO A 9 74.98 -12.81 17.93
N CYS A 10 75.15 -11.89 18.89
CA CYS A 10 74.10 -11.55 19.85
C CYS A 10 73.08 -10.52 19.31
N ARG A 11 73.40 -9.75 18.26
CA ARG A 11 72.49 -8.71 17.74
C ARG A 11 71.44 -9.23 16.75
N ALA A 12 71.72 -10.29 16.00
CA ALA A 12 70.78 -10.81 15.00
C ALA A 12 69.58 -11.57 15.61
N GLN A 13 69.73 -12.11 16.82
CA GLN A 13 68.68 -12.92 17.44
C GLN A 13 67.64 -12.09 18.23
N GLN A 14 68.02 -10.88 18.69
CA GLN A 14 67.09 -9.95 19.35
C GLN A 14 66.12 -9.29 18.36
N SER A 15 66.55 -9.02 17.13
CA SER A 15 65.67 -8.43 16.11
C SER A 15 64.53 -9.37 15.72
N ALA A 16 64.78 -10.68 15.61
CA ALA A 16 63.76 -11.66 15.25
C ALA A 16 62.60 -11.74 16.26
N ARG A 17 62.89 -11.68 17.57
CA ARG A 17 61.85 -11.74 18.62
C ARG A 17 60.96 -10.49 18.61
N PHE A 18 61.54 -9.32 18.35
CA PHE A 18 60.79 -8.07 18.22
C PHE A 18 59.79 -8.15 17.06
N TRP A 19 60.22 -8.58 15.88
CA TRP A 19 59.35 -8.71 14.71
C TRP A 19 58.22 -9.71 14.89
N VAL A 20 58.44 -10.81 15.61
CA VAL A 20 57.36 -11.76 15.95
C VAL A 20 56.31 -11.11 16.84
N SER A 21 56.71 -10.32 17.84
CA SER A 21 55.79 -9.59 18.71
C SER A 21 54.98 -8.54 17.94
N VAL A 22 55.64 -7.76 17.08
CA VAL A 22 54.99 -6.76 16.22
C VAL A 22 53.99 -7.43 15.27
N ARG A 23 54.36 -8.54 14.62
CA ARG A 23 53.46 -9.28 13.72
C ARG A 23 52.23 -9.80 14.45
N ARG A 24 52.38 -10.31 15.68
CA ARG A 24 51.24 -10.75 16.51
C ARG A 24 50.34 -9.56 16.88
N GLY A 25 50.93 -8.43 17.28
CA GLY A 25 50.18 -7.20 17.56
C GLY A 25 49.38 -6.72 16.36
N LEU A 26 49.99 -6.68 15.17
CA LEU A 26 49.32 -6.29 13.93
C LEU A 26 48.18 -7.25 13.55
N LEU A 27 48.39 -8.57 13.69
CA LEU A 27 47.33 -9.55 13.44
C LEU A 27 46.15 -9.38 14.41
N ILE A 28 46.43 -9.19 15.70
CA ILE A 28 45.38 -8.94 16.70
C ILE A 28 44.61 -7.66 16.36
N PHE A 29 45.32 -6.58 16.05
CA PHE A 29 44.71 -5.31 15.67
C PHE A 29 43.83 -5.44 14.43
N PHE A 30 44.32 -6.16 13.40
CA PHE A 30 43.56 -6.44 12.18
C PHE A 30 42.26 -7.18 12.49
N TRP A 31 42.30 -8.25 13.28
CA TRP A 31 41.11 -9.02 13.64
C TRP A 31 40.12 -8.21 14.50
N MET A 32 40.61 -7.37 15.40
CA MET A 32 39.76 -6.45 16.18
C MET A 32 39.04 -5.45 15.27
N MET A 33 39.75 -4.84 14.33
CA MET A 33 39.16 -3.88 13.40
C MET A 33 38.17 -4.57 12.44
N PHE A 34 38.49 -5.78 11.97
CA PHE A 34 37.58 -6.60 11.17
C PHE A 34 36.29 -6.93 11.93
N ALA A 35 36.41 -7.35 13.20
CA ALA A 35 35.25 -7.63 14.04
C ALA A 35 34.41 -6.37 14.30
N ALA A 36 35.05 -5.21 14.52
CA ALA A 36 34.35 -3.94 14.69
C ALA A 36 33.59 -3.50 13.43
N LEU A 37 34.21 -3.57 12.25
CA LEU A 37 33.56 -3.27 10.97
C LEU A 37 32.40 -4.23 10.68
N THR A 38 32.57 -5.52 10.97
CA THR A 38 31.50 -6.52 10.81
C THR A 38 30.33 -6.22 11.73
N SER A 39 30.59 -5.91 13.00
CA SER A 39 29.55 -5.52 13.96
C SER A 39 28.81 -4.26 13.51
N LEU A 40 29.55 -3.26 13.00
CA LEU A 40 28.97 -2.02 12.49
C LEU A 40 28.07 -2.29 11.28
N ALA A 41 28.52 -3.14 10.35
CA ALA A 41 27.73 -3.54 9.18
C ALA A 41 26.43 -4.26 9.58
N VAL A 42 26.48 -5.15 10.58
CA VAL A 42 25.28 -5.81 11.13
C VAL A 42 24.33 -4.77 11.75
N VAL A 43 24.84 -3.82 12.54
CA VAL A 43 24.01 -2.75 13.12
C VAL A 43 23.37 -1.90 12.03
N PHE A 44 24.11 -1.56 10.96
CA PHE A 44 23.54 -0.83 9.82
C PHE A 44 22.48 -1.65 9.09
N LEU A 45 22.68 -2.95 8.86
CA LEU A 45 21.68 -3.81 8.23
C LEU A 45 20.40 -3.92 9.07
N VAL A 46 20.54 -4.09 10.39
CA VAL A 46 19.40 -4.18 11.32
C VAL A 46 18.66 -2.85 11.41
N ARG A 47 19.37 -1.72 11.38
CA ARG A 47 18.74 -0.38 11.44
C ARG A 47 18.17 0.09 10.10
N ALA A 48 18.77 -0.32 8.99
CA ALA A 48 18.30 0.04 7.65
C ALA A 48 17.06 -0.78 7.24
N TYR A 49 16.91 -1.98 7.78
CA TYR A 49 15.77 -2.84 7.50
C TYR A 49 14.66 -2.63 8.53
N GLU A 50 13.80 -1.63 8.31
CA GLU A 50 12.48 -1.62 8.93
C GLU A 50 11.57 -2.54 8.11
N PRO A 51 11.15 -3.70 8.65
CA PRO A 51 10.19 -4.53 7.95
C PRO A 51 8.89 -3.73 7.77
N PRO A 52 8.24 -3.84 6.61
CA PRO A 52 6.95 -3.20 6.41
C PRO A 52 5.97 -3.69 7.49
N PRO A 53 5.18 -2.82 8.15
CA PRO A 53 4.19 -3.25 9.12
C PRO A 53 3.28 -4.34 8.52
N PRO A 54 2.87 -5.32 9.34
CA PRO A 54 2.02 -6.40 8.88
C PRO A 54 0.72 -5.79 8.36
N SER A 55 0.53 -5.86 7.04
CA SER A 55 -0.70 -5.39 6.40
C SER A 55 -1.71 -6.52 6.39
N VAL A 56 -2.93 -6.21 6.81
CA VAL A 56 -4.03 -7.16 6.69
C VAL A 56 -4.45 -7.20 5.22
N TRP A 57 -4.87 -8.37 4.73
CA TRP A 57 -5.18 -8.59 3.31
C TRP A 57 -6.14 -7.55 2.71
N HIS A 58 -7.08 -7.05 3.52
CA HIS A 58 -8.09 -6.07 3.10
C HIS A 58 -7.53 -4.65 2.97
N GLN A 59 -6.39 -4.32 3.59
CA GLN A 59 -5.75 -3.01 3.41
C GLN A 59 -5.10 -2.90 2.03
N ARG A 60 -4.59 -4.02 1.51
CA ARG A 60 -3.90 -4.07 0.20
C ARG A 60 -4.84 -4.06 -1.00
N ARG A 61 -6.12 -4.37 -0.77
CA ARG A 61 -7.04 -4.71 -1.84
C ARG A 61 -8.33 -3.92 -1.74
N VAL A 62 -8.91 -3.64 -2.89
CA VAL A 62 -10.23 -3.01 -2.95
C VAL A 62 -11.30 -4.05 -2.70
N ILE A 63 -12.30 -3.69 -1.90
CA ILE A 63 -13.47 -4.51 -1.65
C ILE A 63 -14.61 -3.96 -2.49
N CYS A 64 -15.29 -4.84 -3.21
CA CYS A 64 -16.35 -4.45 -4.12
C CYS A 64 -17.68 -4.85 -3.48
N ARG A 65 -18.59 -3.88 -3.29
CA ARG A 65 -19.93 -4.08 -2.74
C ARG A 65 -20.92 -4.17 -3.88
N ASN A 66 -21.69 -5.24 -3.87
CA ASN A 66 -22.78 -5.42 -4.80
C ASN A 66 -24.04 -4.77 -4.22
N THR A 67 -24.56 -3.74 -4.90
CA THR A 67 -25.76 -3.01 -4.46
C THR A 67 -27.02 -3.43 -5.20
N ALA A 68 -26.92 -4.23 -6.26
CA ALA A 68 -28.06 -4.64 -7.07
C ALA A 68 -28.42 -6.09 -6.77
N PRO A 69 -29.66 -6.37 -6.29
CA PRO A 69 -30.13 -7.74 -6.17
C PRO A 69 -30.16 -8.34 -7.57
N ALA A 70 -29.49 -9.48 -7.75
CA ALA A 70 -29.50 -10.14 -9.05
C ALA A 70 -29.75 -11.63 -8.94
N PRO A 71 -30.11 -12.27 -10.07
CA PRO A 71 -30.28 -13.70 -10.11
C PRO A 71 -28.99 -14.40 -9.66
N GLN A 72 -29.14 -15.49 -8.90
CA GLN A 72 -28.00 -16.28 -8.41
C GLN A 72 -27.05 -16.73 -9.55
N SER A 73 -27.57 -16.88 -10.77
CA SER A 73 -26.79 -17.25 -11.95
C SER A 73 -25.71 -16.22 -12.35
N ASP A 74 -25.78 -14.98 -11.86
CA ASP A 74 -24.80 -13.93 -12.19
C ASP A 74 -23.72 -13.73 -11.13
N VAL A 75 -23.77 -14.38 -9.96
CA VAL A 75 -22.77 -14.17 -8.89
C VAL A 75 -21.37 -14.62 -9.32
N ALA A 76 -21.25 -15.72 -10.06
CA ALA A 76 -19.97 -16.18 -10.61
C ALA A 76 -19.32 -15.14 -11.55
N ARG A 77 -20.13 -14.53 -12.43
CA ARG A 77 -19.67 -13.45 -13.31
C ARG A 77 -19.21 -12.22 -12.52
N ARG A 78 -19.87 -11.93 -11.40
CA ARG A 78 -19.50 -10.82 -10.50
C ARG A 78 -18.17 -11.07 -9.81
N ILE A 79 -17.91 -12.31 -9.37
CA ILE A 79 -16.61 -12.70 -8.81
C ILE A 79 -15.51 -12.53 -9.86
N GLN A 80 -15.74 -12.99 -11.09
CA GLN A 80 -14.81 -12.80 -12.20
C GLN A 80 -14.57 -11.31 -12.52
N ALA A 81 -15.64 -10.51 -12.57
CA ALA A 81 -15.55 -9.07 -12.79
C ALA A 81 -14.76 -8.38 -11.66
N ALA A 82 -15.05 -8.72 -10.40
CA ALA A 82 -14.32 -8.18 -9.25
C ALA A 82 -12.82 -8.55 -9.31
N SER A 83 -12.50 -9.80 -9.69
CA SER A 83 -11.11 -10.24 -9.89
C SER A 83 -10.42 -9.49 -11.04
N ALA A 84 -11.12 -9.27 -12.16
CA ALA A 84 -10.59 -8.49 -13.29
C ALA A 84 -10.28 -7.02 -12.92
N LEU A 85 -10.97 -6.47 -11.92
CA LEU A 85 -10.69 -5.15 -11.36
C LEU A 85 -9.60 -5.14 -10.28
N GLY A 86 -9.04 -6.30 -9.94
CA GLY A 86 -8.10 -6.45 -8.83
C GLY A 86 -8.75 -6.32 -7.45
N CYS A 87 -10.08 -6.45 -7.34
CA CYS A 87 -10.75 -6.47 -6.04
C CYS A 87 -10.28 -7.72 -5.27
N GLY A 88 -9.97 -7.54 -3.99
CA GLY A 88 -9.62 -8.64 -3.09
C GLY A 88 -10.78 -9.23 -2.33
N GLY A 89 -11.91 -8.54 -2.32
CA GLY A 89 -13.12 -8.96 -1.63
C GLY A 89 -14.37 -8.55 -2.39
N LEU A 90 -15.43 -9.34 -2.23
CA LEU A 90 -16.76 -9.08 -2.74
C LEU A 90 -17.75 -9.16 -1.57
N ILE A 91 -18.45 -8.06 -1.30
CA ILE A 91 -19.53 -7.99 -0.33
C ILE A 91 -20.83 -8.38 -1.03
N LEU A 92 -21.47 -9.43 -0.53
CA LEU A 92 -22.75 -9.95 -1.01
C LEU A 92 -23.84 -9.72 0.02
N ALA A 93 -25.03 -9.33 -0.43
CA ALA A 93 -26.20 -9.20 0.43
C ALA A 93 -26.59 -10.58 1.00
N GLN A 94 -27.02 -10.62 2.27
CA GLN A 94 -27.45 -11.87 2.91
C GLN A 94 -28.52 -12.61 2.10
N GLU A 95 -29.44 -11.88 1.47
CA GLU A 95 -30.54 -12.43 0.67
C GLU A 95 -30.04 -13.20 -0.58
N GLU A 96 -28.84 -12.89 -1.07
CA GLU A 96 -28.23 -13.58 -2.21
C GLU A 96 -27.62 -14.94 -1.82
N VAL A 97 -27.47 -15.20 -0.51
CA VAL A 97 -26.65 -16.29 0.02
C VAL A 97 -27.48 -17.28 0.85
N ASN A 98 -27.85 -18.39 0.22
CA ASN A 98 -28.26 -19.61 0.93
C ASN A 98 -27.02 -20.41 1.36
N SER A 99 -27.08 -21.17 2.47
CA SER A 99 -25.94 -21.93 3.01
C SER A 99 -25.29 -22.90 2.01
N LEU A 100 -26.11 -23.61 1.23
CA LEU A 100 -25.64 -24.51 0.15
C LEU A 100 -24.92 -23.77 -0.97
N ASN A 101 -25.24 -22.50 -1.21
CA ASN A 101 -24.59 -21.68 -2.23
C ASN A 101 -23.30 -21.03 -1.72
N LEU A 102 -23.19 -20.73 -0.42
CA LEU A 102 -22.03 -20.03 0.14
C LEU A 102 -20.72 -20.80 -0.08
N ARG A 103 -20.66 -22.10 0.22
CA ARG A 103 -19.44 -22.90 0.02
C ARG A 103 -18.97 -22.89 -1.43
N ARG A 104 -19.91 -22.96 -2.37
CA ARG A 104 -19.62 -22.88 -3.80
C ARG A 104 -19.06 -21.51 -4.16
N LEU A 105 -19.71 -20.43 -3.72
CA LEU A 105 -19.24 -19.06 -3.94
C LEU A 105 -17.86 -18.79 -3.32
N VAL A 106 -17.59 -19.32 -2.14
CA VAL A 106 -16.27 -19.25 -1.49
C VAL A 106 -15.22 -20.00 -2.29
N THR A 107 -15.57 -21.18 -2.83
CA THR A 107 -14.66 -21.97 -3.66
C THR A 107 -14.34 -21.25 -4.96
N GLU A 108 -15.35 -20.72 -5.65
CA GLU A 108 -15.18 -19.89 -6.85
C GLU A 108 -14.39 -18.61 -6.53
N GLY A 109 -14.71 -17.92 -5.43
CA GLY A 109 -13.98 -16.75 -4.95
C GLY A 109 -12.50 -17.04 -4.75
N LYS A 110 -12.16 -18.14 -4.06
CA LYS A 110 -10.77 -18.58 -3.85
C LYS A 110 -10.05 -18.86 -5.17
N GLN A 111 -10.72 -19.48 -6.15
CA GLN A 111 -10.17 -19.73 -7.49
C GLN A 111 -9.74 -18.42 -8.18
N TYR A 112 -10.50 -17.34 -7.99
CA TYR A 112 -10.20 -16.02 -8.56
C TYR A 112 -9.45 -15.07 -7.61
N GLY A 113 -9.04 -15.56 -6.44
CA GLY A 113 -8.37 -14.76 -5.42
C GLY A 113 -9.25 -13.67 -4.77
N VAL A 114 -10.58 -13.84 -4.78
CA VAL A 114 -11.56 -12.91 -4.21
C VAL A 114 -12.15 -13.49 -2.93
N SER A 115 -12.03 -12.77 -1.83
CA SER A 115 -12.67 -13.11 -0.55
C SER A 115 -14.16 -12.80 -0.58
N ILE A 116 -15.00 -13.71 -0.10
CA ILE A 116 -16.44 -13.45 0.03
C ILE A 116 -16.73 -12.87 1.42
N ILE A 117 -17.33 -11.69 1.46
CA ILE A 117 -17.77 -11.00 2.68
C ILE A 117 -19.29 -10.95 2.66
N LEU A 118 -19.93 -11.25 3.78
CA LEU A 118 -21.39 -11.22 3.88
C LEU A 118 -21.85 -9.92 4.49
N GLU A 119 -22.74 -9.24 3.80
CA GLU A 119 -23.43 -8.07 4.31
C GLU A 119 -24.51 -8.50 5.29
N VAL A 120 -24.46 -7.92 6.49
CA VAL A 120 -25.38 -8.21 7.58
C VAL A 120 -26.07 -6.89 7.94
N PRO A 121 -27.39 -6.77 7.77
CA PRO A 121 -28.12 -5.57 8.18
C PRO A 121 -28.06 -5.43 9.70
N ILE A 122 -27.72 -4.24 10.23
CA ILE A 122 -27.95 -3.92 11.63
C ILE A 122 -29.34 -3.29 11.75
N LEU A 123 -30.23 -3.97 12.46
CA LEU A 123 -31.49 -3.39 12.91
C LEU A 123 -31.24 -2.72 14.27
N GLU A 124 -31.78 -1.51 14.47
CA GLU A 124 -31.56 -0.74 15.70
C GLU A 124 -32.10 -1.43 16.96
N ASP A 125 -33.07 -2.35 16.79
CA ASP A 125 -33.78 -3.04 17.87
C ASP A 125 -33.58 -4.57 17.84
N TYR A 126 -32.33 -5.04 17.81
CA TYR A 126 -32.08 -6.46 17.97
C TYR A 126 -32.44 -6.95 19.38
N ASP A 127 -33.47 -7.78 19.49
CA ASP A 127 -33.72 -8.52 20.72
C ASP A 127 -32.60 -9.56 20.98
N CYS A 128 -32.49 -10.05 22.22
CA CYS A 128 -31.46 -11.01 22.62
C CYS A 128 -31.51 -12.31 21.80
N HIS A 129 -32.70 -12.74 21.35
CA HIS A 129 -32.87 -13.95 20.56
C HIS A 129 -32.37 -13.75 19.12
N GLN A 130 -32.64 -12.60 18.51
CA GLN A 130 -32.17 -12.25 17.18
C GLN A 130 -30.65 -12.08 17.14
N LEU A 131 -30.06 -11.45 18.15
CA LEU A 131 -28.60 -11.35 18.27
C LEU A 131 -27.94 -12.73 18.39
N GLN A 132 -28.54 -13.63 19.17
CA GLN A 132 -28.05 -15.00 19.31
C GLN A 132 -28.18 -15.79 17.99
N ARG A 133 -29.31 -15.65 17.26
CA ARG A 133 -29.48 -16.24 15.93
C ARG A 133 -28.43 -15.72 14.94
N LEU A 134 -28.16 -14.41 14.95
CA LEU A 134 -27.14 -13.80 14.09
C LEU A 134 -25.75 -14.33 14.41
N LYS A 135 -25.42 -14.49 15.70
CA LYS A 135 -24.15 -15.08 16.15
C LYS A 135 -23.99 -16.52 15.69
N ASP A 136 -25.04 -17.33 15.78
CA ASP A 136 -25.00 -18.73 15.35
C ASP A 136 -24.93 -18.85 13.82
N ALA A 137 -25.65 -17.99 13.10
CA ALA A 137 -25.53 -17.86 11.64
C ALA A 137 -24.11 -17.44 11.21
N ALA A 138 -23.53 -16.43 11.87
CA ALA A 138 -22.17 -15.97 11.61
C ALA A 138 -21.13 -17.08 11.81
N ARG A 139 -21.27 -17.88 12.88
CA ARG A 139 -20.41 -19.06 13.10
C ARG A 139 -20.55 -20.08 11.98
N SER A 140 -21.78 -20.36 11.55
CA SER A 140 -22.03 -21.26 10.42
C SER A 140 -21.39 -20.74 9.13
N TRP A 141 -21.57 -19.46 8.80
CA TRP A 141 -21.01 -18.85 7.59
C TRP A 141 -19.48 -18.82 7.58
N LEU A 142 -18.85 -18.58 8.73
CA LEU A 142 -17.39 -18.71 8.89
C LEU A 142 -16.94 -20.16 8.69
N ALA A 143 -17.66 -21.13 9.24
CA ALA A 143 -17.37 -22.56 9.04
C ALA A 143 -17.53 -22.98 7.57
N ASP A 144 -18.44 -22.34 6.83
CA ASP A 144 -18.62 -22.51 5.39
C ASP A 144 -17.58 -21.73 4.54
N GLY A 145 -16.73 -20.93 5.19
CA GLY A 145 -15.55 -20.30 4.61
C GLY A 145 -15.70 -18.84 4.19
N ALA A 146 -16.73 -18.12 4.67
CA ALA A 146 -16.80 -16.66 4.51
C ALA A 146 -15.58 -15.97 5.14
N SER A 147 -15.07 -14.91 4.50
CA SER A 147 -13.89 -14.18 4.96
C SER A 147 -14.18 -13.12 6.03
N GLY A 148 -15.45 -12.76 6.23
CA GLY A 148 -15.87 -11.77 7.22
C GLY A 148 -17.29 -11.26 6.98
N PHE A 149 -17.67 -10.25 7.77
CA PHE A 149 -18.99 -9.63 7.75
C PHE A 149 -18.88 -8.11 7.53
N TYR A 150 -19.76 -7.56 6.72
CA TYR A 150 -19.92 -6.13 6.52
C TYR A 150 -21.25 -5.69 7.15
N LEU A 151 -21.18 -4.83 8.16
CA LEU A 151 -22.36 -4.44 8.93
C LEU A 151 -22.95 -3.14 8.38
N LEU A 152 -24.18 -3.18 7.88
CA LEU A 152 -24.91 -1.99 7.44
C LEU A 152 -25.56 -1.28 8.63
N GLY A 153 -25.38 0.03 8.77
CA GLY A 153 -26.11 0.84 9.76
C GLY A 153 -25.45 0.93 11.14
N GLY A 154 -24.28 0.30 11.34
CA GLY A 154 -23.51 0.46 12.58
C GLY A 154 -22.82 1.81 12.62
N GLY A 155 -23.25 2.72 13.51
CA GLY A 155 -22.77 4.10 13.67
C GLY A 155 -21.28 4.30 14.02
N LYS A 156 -20.40 3.32 13.79
CA LYS A 156 -18.95 3.50 13.88
C LYS A 156 -18.40 3.78 12.48
N ALA A 157 -17.79 4.96 12.35
CA ALA A 157 -17.34 5.61 11.13
C ALA A 157 -16.49 4.72 10.21
N THR A 158 -17.14 3.85 9.44
CA THR A 158 -16.67 3.52 8.11
C THR A 158 -17.04 4.74 7.27
N VAL A 159 -16.05 5.52 6.81
CA VAL A 159 -16.33 6.62 5.89
C VAL A 159 -16.74 5.99 4.56
N ILE A 160 -18.02 5.65 4.46
CA ILE A 160 -18.67 5.27 3.22
C ILE A 160 -18.85 6.58 2.48
N MET A 161 -17.88 6.92 1.63
CA MET A 161 -18.03 8.03 0.71
C MET A 161 -19.11 7.63 -0.30
N VAL A 162 -20.36 7.99 -0.03
CA VAL A 162 -21.46 7.86 -0.98
C VAL A 162 -21.26 8.92 -2.04
N MET A 163 -20.71 8.51 -3.17
CA MET A 163 -20.37 9.43 -4.23
C MET A 163 -21.60 9.72 -5.10
N SER A 164 -22.35 10.75 -4.74
CA SER A 164 -23.40 11.34 -5.58
C SER A 164 -23.01 12.78 -5.93
N GLY A 165 -23.08 13.16 -7.21
CA GLY A 165 -22.70 14.49 -7.68
C GLY A 165 -22.38 14.56 -9.18
N ASP A 166 -22.06 15.77 -9.64
CA ASP A 166 -21.58 16.04 -11.00
C ASP A 166 -20.40 15.13 -11.37
N THR A 167 -20.33 14.73 -12.64
CA THR A 167 -19.42 13.69 -13.15
C THR A 167 -17.95 14.00 -12.87
N ASP A 168 -17.54 15.26 -12.98
CA ASP A 168 -16.16 15.68 -12.68
C ASP A 168 -15.87 15.63 -11.17
N GLY A 169 -16.81 16.09 -10.33
CA GLY A 169 -16.68 16.01 -8.87
C GLY A 169 -16.65 14.56 -8.35
N LEU A 170 -17.43 13.67 -8.99
CA LEU A 170 -17.43 12.24 -8.71
C LEU A 170 -16.05 11.61 -8.97
N GLN A 171 -15.42 11.92 -10.11
CA GLN A 171 -14.10 11.39 -10.47
C GLN A 171 -13.03 11.83 -9.48
N LEU A 172 -13.01 13.13 -9.11
CA LEU A 172 -12.04 13.65 -8.14
C LEU A 172 -12.18 12.98 -6.77
N ARG A 173 -13.41 12.80 -6.29
CA ARG A 173 -13.64 12.13 -5.01
C ARG A 173 -13.22 10.66 -5.07
N GLN A 174 -13.51 9.96 -6.17
CA GLN A 174 -13.09 8.56 -6.35
C GLN A 174 -11.58 8.44 -6.36
N PHE A 175 -10.90 9.34 -7.07
CA PHE A 175 -9.45 9.42 -7.09
C PHE A 175 -8.89 9.62 -5.68
N LEU A 176 -9.42 10.61 -4.94
CA LEU A 176 -9.03 10.87 -3.57
C LEU A 176 -9.23 9.63 -2.69
N ALA A 177 -10.43 9.06 -2.67
CA ALA A 177 -10.76 7.89 -1.86
C ALA A 177 -9.82 6.70 -2.12
N ILE A 178 -9.39 6.51 -3.37
CA ILE A 178 -8.48 5.41 -3.74
C ILE A 178 -7.02 5.73 -3.45
N THR A 179 -6.66 6.99 -3.21
CA THR A 179 -5.29 7.38 -2.82
C THR A 179 -5.10 7.53 -1.32
N LEU A 180 -6.19 7.56 -0.54
CA LEU A 180 -6.12 7.64 0.92
C LEU A 180 -5.69 6.29 1.54
N PRO A 181 -4.94 6.31 2.65
CA PRO A 181 -4.61 5.10 3.40
C PRO A 181 -5.88 4.48 3.97
N GLY A 182 -5.97 3.15 3.94
CA GLY A 182 -7.11 2.40 4.49
C GLY A 182 -7.72 1.37 3.54
N THR A 183 -8.91 0.89 3.88
CA THR A 183 -9.66 -0.08 3.08
C THR A 183 -10.67 0.64 2.22
N ILE A 184 -10.68 0.35 0.93
CA ILE A 184 -11.63 0.96 -0.01
C ILE A 184 -12.76 -0.02 -0.26
N ILE A 185 -13.99 0.49 -0.13
CA ILE A 185 -15.20 -0.23 -0.53
C ILE A 185 -15.81 0.51 -1.73
N LEU A 186 -15.81 -0.14 -2.90
CA LEU A 186 -16.45 0.39 -4.10
C LEU A 186 -17.80 -0.27 -4.31
N SER A 187 -18.86 0.53 -4.44
CA SER A 187 -20.15 0.01 -4.88
C SER A 187 -20.14 -0.10 -6.41
N LEU A 188 -20.13 -1.33 -6.94
CA LEU A 188 -20.12 -1.54 -8.39
C LEU A 188 -21.55 -1.63 -8.89
N ASN A 189 -21.96 -0.63 -9.68
CA ASN A 189 -23.19 -0.69 -10.44
C ASN A 189 -22.87 -1.29 -11.81
N GLN A 190 -23.42 -2.47 -12.13
CA GLN A 190 -22.96 -3.31 -13.26
C GLN A 190 -23.25 -2.75 -14.66
N SER A 191 -23.93 -1.61 -14.75
CA SER A 191 -24.37 -1.05 -16.02
C SER A 191 -23.32 -0.20 -16.74
N GLN A 192 -22.25 0.23 -16.06
CA GLN A 192 -21.27 1.16 -16.65
C GLN A 192 -19.84 0.61 -16.63
N PRO A 193 -19.11 0.68 -17.76
CA PRO A 193 -17.69 0.35 -17.78
C PRO A 193 -16.93 1.35 -16.90
N LEU A 194 -15.97 0.85 -16.12
CA LEU A 194 -15.12 1.71 -15.32
C LEU A 194 -14.20 2.53 -16.23
N PRO A 195 -14.00 3.83 -15.93
CA PRO A 195 -12.99 4.63 -16.62
C PRO A 195 -11.63 3.96 -16.59
N SER A 196 -10.88 4.03 -17.70
CA SER A 196 -9.55 3.38 -17.80
C SER A 196 -8.57 3.84 -16.72
N TRP A 197 -8.62 5.13 -16.34
CA TRP A 197 -7.79 5.68 -15.26
C TRP A 197 -8.09 5.03 -13.92
N LEU A 198 -9.36 4.69 -13.65
CA LEU A 198 -9.81 4.10 -12.39
C LEU A 198 -9.30 2.67 -12.28
N SER A 199 -9.46 1.87 -13.34
CA SER A 199 -8.89 0.52 -13.41
C SER A 199 -7.37 0.53 -13.20
N PHE A 200 -6.67 1.48 -13.83
CA PHE A 200 -5.22 1.62 -13.64
C PHE A 200 -4.86 2.03 -12.21
N LEU A 201 -5.61 2.95 -11.60
CA LEU A 201 -5.39 3.38 -10.21
C LEU A 201 -5.57 2.23 -9.21
N LEU A 202 -6.56 1.37 -9.44
CA LEU A 202 -6.79 0.18 -8.61
C LEU A 202 -5.62 -0.81 -8.70
N ILE A 203 -5.12 -1.06 -9.91
CA ILE A 203 -3.93 -1.89 -10.14
C ILE A 203 -2.71 -1.26 -9.46
N LEU A 204 -2.53 0.06 -9.61
CA LEU A 204 -1.41 0.78 -9.03
C LEU A 204 -1.44 0.75 -7.50
N ARG A 205 -2.61 0.88 -6.87
CA ARG A 205 -2.79 0.75 -5.42
C ARG A 205 -2.35 -0.63 -4.93
N PHE A 206 -2.70 -1.69 -5.66
CA PHE A 206 -2.28 -3.04 -5.28
C PHE A 206 -0.75 -3.22 -5.34
N GLN A 207 -0.10 -2.58 -6.32
CA GLN A 207 1.33 -2.68 -6.55
C GLN A 207 2.18 -1.71 -5.69
N THR A 208 1.57 -0.68 -5.12
CA THR A 208 2.30 0.42 -4.46
C THR A 208 1.92 0.53 -2.99
N PRO A 209 2.73 -0.05 -2.07
CA PRO A 209 2.49 -0.01 -0.63
C PRO A 209 2.17 1.37 -0.07
N ASP A 210 2.84 2.39 -0.62
CA ASP A 210 2.71 3.79 -0.22
C ASP A 210 1.24 4.26 -0.26
N LEU A 211 0.38 3.71 -1.11
CA LEU A 211 -1.03 4.12 -1.19
C LEU A 211 -1.91 3.57 -0.07
N TYR A 212 -1.53 2.47 0.58
CA TYR A 212 -2.37 1.81 1.58
C TYR A 212 -1.74 1.69 2.98
N THR A 213 -0.41 1.77 3.10
CA THR A 213 0.29 1.82 4.39
C THR A 213 1.11 3.09 4.61
N GLY A 214 1.23 3.94 3.59
CA GLY A 214 2.01 5.17 3.69
C GLY A 214 1.41 6.17 4.68
N TRP A 215 2.28 6.95 5.28
CA TRP A 215 1.89 8.09 6.11
C TRP A 215 1.42 9.22 5.22
N LEU A 216 0.23 9.74 5.51
CA LEU A 216 -0.40 10.79 4.72
C LEU A 216 -0.17 12.16 5.38
N GLN A 217 0.47 13.07 4.65
CA GLN A 217 0.53 14.49 4.99
C GLN A 217 -0.31 15.29 4.00
N ILE A 218 -1.32 15.98 4.51
CA ILE A 218 -2.18 16.85 3.69
C ILE A 218 -1.65 18.27 3.78
N ILE A 219 -1.38 18.87 2.63
CA ILE A 219 -0.99 20.26 2.46
C ILE A 219 -2.11 20.94 1.67
N SER A 220 -2.67 22.00 2.26
CA SER A 220 -3.71 22.81 1.63
C SER A 220 -3.17 24.21 1.41
N ASP A 221 -3.13 24.64 0.15
CA ASP A 221 -2.70 26.00 -0.23
C ASP A 221 -3.91 26.90 -0.50
N GLY A 222 -5.06 26.57 0.09
CA GLY A 222 -6.35 27.25 -0.10
C GLY A 222 -7.06 26.95 -1.43
N SER A 223 -6.30 26.60 -2.47
CA SER A 223 -6.81 26.48 -3.83
C SER A 223 -6.58 25.08 -4.45
N SER A 224 -5.56 24.34 -4.00
CA SER A 224 -5.37 22.91 -4.28
C SER A 224 -5.25 22.12 -2.99
N TYR A 225 -5.60 20.83 -3.09
CA TYR A 225 -5.26 19.84 -2.09
C TYR A 225 -4.09 19.01 -2.60
N ARG A 226 -3.04 18.95 -1.79
CA ARG A 226 -1.89 18.08 -2.02
C ARG A 226 -1.83 17.07 -0.90
N ALA A 227 -1.68 15.81 -1.25
CA ALA A 227 -1.50 14.73 -0.30
C ALA A 227 -0.18 14.05 -0.60
N LEU A 228 0.75 14.09 0.35
CA LEU A 228 1.99 13.34 0.29
C LEU A 228 1.78 12.03 1.01
N SER A 229 2.07 10.93 0.31
CA SER A 229 2.18 9.62 0.94
C SER A 229 3.61 9.13 0.88
N HIS A 230 4.20 8.81 2.03
CA HIS A 230 5.58 8.34 2.11
C HIS A 230 5.67 6.93 2.66
N TRP A 231 6.53 6.12 2.04
CA TRP A 231 6.86 4.78 2.51
C TRP A 231 8.25 4.34 2.05
N GLY A 232 9.13 4.05 3.01
CA GLY A 232 10.54 3.78 2.73
C GLY A 232 11.19 4.94 1.97
N CYS A 233 11.79 4.65 0.83
CA CYS A 233 12.46 5.64 -0.02
C CYS A 233 11.59 6.17 -1.17
N SER A 234 10.30 5.79 -1.25
CA SER A 234 9.40 6.29 -2.28
C SER A 234 8.39 7.26 -1.67
N THR A 235 8.22 8.39 -2.35
CA THR A 235 7.20 9.38 -2.01
C THR A 235 6.27 9.56 -3.19
N LEU A 236 4.98 9.40 -2.92
CA LEU A 236 3.91 9.72 -3.84
C LEU A 236 3.33 11.08 -3.49
N LEU A 237 3.04 11.86 -4.51
CA LEU A 237 2.35 13.13 -4.41
C LEU A 237 1.04 13.05 -5.18
N VAL A 238 -0.06 13.15 -4.47
CA VAL A 238 -1.41 13.30 -5.01
C VAL A 238 -1.71 14.79 -5.07
N ILE A 239 -2.13 15.27 -6.24
CA ILE A 239 -2.59 16.65 -6.40
C ILE A 239 -3.99 16.64 -6.99
N ILE A 240 -4.90 17.36 -6.36
CA ILE A 240 -6.28 17.50 -6.80
C ILE A 240 -6.55 18.98 -7.09
N GLY A 241 -6.86 19.28 -8.36
CA GLY A 241 -7.22 20.60 -8.82
C GLY A 241 -8.70 20.89 -8.64
N CYS A 242 -9.06 21.63 -7.58
CA CYS A 242 -10.43 22.09 -7.33
C CYS A 242 -10.70 23.46 -7.97
N TYR A 243 -10.20 23.67 -9.19
CA TYR A 243 -10.16 24.97 -9.85
C TYR A 243 -11.14 25.06 -11.02
N ASP A 244 -11.65 26.27 -11.28
CA ASP A 244 -12.41 26.57 -12.50
C ASP A 244 -11.50 26.85 -13.71
N GLN A 245 -10.23 27.20 -13.45
CA GLN A 245 -9.24 27.52 -14.48
C GLN A 245 -7.96 26.72 -14.29
N SER A 246 -7.20 26.54 -15.37
CA SER A 246 -5.91 25.84 -15.30
C SER A 246 -4.93 26.61 -14.42
N GLN A 247 -4.21 25.91 -13.53
CA GLN A 247 -3.22 26.52 -12.64
C GLN A 247 -1.87 25.80 -12.69
N ASN A 248 -0.78 26.52 -12.51
CA ASN A 248 0.54 25.94 -12.31
C ASN A 248 0.81 25.74 -10.82
N VAL A 249 0.96 24.49 -10.41
CA VAL A 249 1.24 24.09 -9.04
C VAL A 249 2.73 23.82 -8.90
N SER A 250 3.40 24.53 -8.01
CA SER A 250 4.82 24.31 -7.71
C SER A 250 5.04 22.93 -7.08
N LEU A 251 6.00 22.15 -7.57
CA LEU A 251 6.41 20.87 -7.00
C LEU A 251 7.45 21.01 -5.89
N ARG A 252 7.91 22.24 -5.60
CA ARG A 252 8.90 22.49 -4.55
C ARG A 252 8.27 22.24 -3.18
N LEU A 253 8.64 21.10 -2.61
CA LEU A 253 8.29 20.72 -1.26
C LEU A 253 9.58 20.71 -0.42
N PRO A 254 9.50 21.01 0.89
CA PRO A 254 10.65 20.86 1.77
C PRO A 254 11.16 19.41 1.69
N HIS A 255 12.47 19.24 1.49
CA HIS A 255 13.17 17.94 1.50
C HIS A 255 12.96 17.01 0.28
N PHE A 256 12.36 17.49 -0.81
CA PHE A 256 12.20 16.68 -2.03
C PHE A 256 12.75 17.40 -3.26
N SER A 257 13.25 16.60 -4.21
CA SER A 257 13.68 17.08 -5.51
C SER A 257 12.56 17.82 -6.22
N ALA A 258 12.93 18.83 -7.02
CA ALA A 258 12.00 19.51 -7.92
C ALA A 258 11.53 18.62 -9.09
N SER A 259 11.99 17.37 -9.16
CA SER A 259 11.63 16.41 -10.20
C SER A 259 10.58 15.40 -9.73
N ALA A 260 9.54 15.21 -10.55
CA ALA A 260 8.49 14.23 -10.30
C ALA A 260 8.15 13.47 -11.58
N ARG A 261 7.84 12.19 -11.47
CA ARG A 261 7.34 11.36 -12.57
C ARG A 261 5.82 11.24 -12.48
N LEU A 262 5.12 11.63 -13.52
CA LEU A 262 3.67 11.44 -13.63
C LEU A 262 3.36 9.94 -13.74
N LEU A 263 2.59 9.40 -12.80
CA LEU A 263 2.11 8.02 -12.84
C LEU A 263 0.72 7.93 -13.48
N LEU A 264 -0.18 8.84 -13.10
CA LEU A 264 -1.55 8.84 -13.55
C LEU A 264 -2.13 10.26 -13.55
N SER A 265 -2.97 10.56 -14.55
CA SER A 265 -3.89 11.71 -14.55
C SER A 265 -5.31 11.23 -14.85
N THR A 266 -6.32 11.90 -14.27
CA THR A 266 -7.73 11.67 -14.63
C THR A 266 -8.08 12.21 -16.01
N LYS A 267 -7.30 13.16 -16.57
CA LYS A 267 -7.50 13.70 -17.92
C LYS A 267 -6.53 13.02 -18.90
N GLN A 268 -7.05 12.50 -20.01
CA GLN A 268 -6.30 11.66 -20.98
C GLN A 268 -5.19 12.39 -21.75
N GLN A 269 -5.06 13.71 -21.63
CA GLN A 269 -4.13 14.51 -22.44
C GLN A 269 -2.66 14.32 -22.04
N ARG A 270 -2.36 13.60 -20.95
CA ARG A 270 -0.98 13.42 -20.47
C ARG A 270 -0.54 11.96 -20.56
N SER A 271 0.68 11.76 -21.05
CA SER A 271 1.30 10.44 -21.11
C SER A 271 1.88 10.05 -19.74
N PRO A 272 1.52 8.87 -19.20
CA PRO A 272 2.20 8.31 -18.04
C PRO A 272 3.71 8.21 -18.26
N GLY A 273 4.50 8.55 -17.26
CA GLY A 273 5.96 8.52 -17.30
C GLY A 273 6.63 9.84 -17.65
N GLN A 274 5.88 10.89 -17.99
CA GLN A 274 6.43 12.23 -18.18
C GLN A 274 7.14 12.70 -16.89
N VAL A 275 8.38 13.17 -17.05
CA VAL A 275 9.13 13.83 -15.98
C VAL A 275 8.77 15.30 -15.97
N LEU A 276 8.34 15.78 -14.82
CA LEU A 276 7.95 17.16 -14.54
C LEU A 276 9.03 17.79 -13.68
N GLN A 277 9.37 19.04 -13.98
CA GLN A 277 10.39 19.82 -13.27
C GLN A 277 9.76 21.10 -12.72
N ASP A 278 10.03 21.40 -11.44
CA ASP A 278 9.64 22.59 -10.68
C ASP A 278 8.14 22.85 -10.51
N SER A 279 7.32 22.58 -11.51
CA SER A 279 5.88 22.84 -11.49
C SER A 279 5.10 21.87 -12.36
N VAL A 280 3.80 21.78 -12.10
CA VAL A 280 2.87 21.01 -12.89
C VAL A 280 1.64 21.84 -13.18
N GLN A 281 1.29 21.97 -14.46
CA GLN A 281 0.00 22.55 -14.83
C GLN A 281 -1.10 21.58 -14.40
N LEU A 282 -2.21 22.04 -13.85
CA LEU A 282 -3.41 21.25 -13.59
C LEU A 282 -4.57 21.86 -14.36
N LEU A 283 -5.35 21.02 -15.02
CA LEU A 283 -6.59 21.41 -15.67
C LEU A 283 -7.75 21.44 -14.63
N PRO A 284 -8.84 22.17 -14.90
CA PRO A 284 -10.04 22.12 -14.09
C PRO A 284 -10.55 20.69 -13.90
N GLY A 285 -10.79 20.29 -12.66
CA GLY A 285 -11.27 18.95 -12.33
C GLY A 285 -10.23 17.83 -12.56
N GLU A 286 -8.95 18.15 -12.70
CA GLU A 286 -7.89 17.16 -12.88
C GLU A 286 -7.31 16.71 -11.53
N ALA A 287 -7.13 15.40 -11.38
CA ALA A 287 -6.29 14.83 -10.32
C ALA A 287 -5.11 14.11 -10.94
N GLN A 288 -3.95 14.26 -10.30
CA GLN A 288 -2.71 13.64 -10.73
C GLN A 288 -2.06 12.91 -9.56
N LEU A 289 -1.44 11.78 -9.89
CA LEU A 289 -0.59 11.01 -9.00
C LEU A 289 0.82 11.03 -9.57
N LEU A 290 1.74 11.57 -8.78
CA LEU A 290 3.14 11.76 -9.11
C LEU A 290 4.00 10.91 -8.18
N ARG A 291 5.15 10.45 -8.67
CA ARG A 291 6.23 9.89 -7.84
C ARG A 291 7.36 10.90 -7.77
N LEU A 292 7.69 11.35 -6.58
CA LEU A 292 8.83 12.24 -6.35
C LEU A 292 10.13 11.45 -6.39
N THR A 293 11.17 12.03 -6.97
CA THR A 293 12.52 11.47 -6.93
C THR A 293 13.22 11.96 -5.66
N PRO A 294 13.83 11.10 -4.84
CA PRO A 294 14.72 11.56 -3.78
C PRO A 294 15.94 12.26 -4.42
N ASP A 295 16.46 13.27 -3.73
CA ASP A 295 17.72 13.94 -4.09
C ASP A 295 18.95 13.05 -3.86
#